data_AF-A0A8B9MAU4-F1
#
_entry.id   AF-A0A8B9MAU4-F1
#
_cell.length_a   1.000
_cell.length_b   1.000
_cell.length_c   1.000
_cell.angle_alpha   90.00
_cell.angle_beta   90.00
_cell.angle_gamma   90.00
#
_symmetry.space_group_name_H-M   'P 1'
#
loop_
_entity.id
_entity.type
_entity.pdbx_description
1 polymer ?
#
loop_
_entity_poly.entity_id
_entity_poly.type
_entity_poly.pdbx_seq_one_letter_code
_entity_poly.pdbx_strand_id
1 'polypeptide(L)'
;MAAGEAAGRYRSTMSKSKDPSGLLISVIRTLSTSDDVEDRETEKGRLEEAYEKCDRDLDELIVQHYTELTTAIRTYQSITERITNSRNKIKQVKENLLSCKMLLHCKRDELRKLWIEGIEHKHVLNLLDEIENIKQVPQKLEQCMASKHYLNATDMLVRCSTSCWASIYQKHAGQLSDHLQTDLLSVLLFAFFFFFFLLLSTASLLDCLPTPTPAVQGDGEWGLCSVHHT
;
A
#
# COMPACT_ATOMS: atom_id res chain seq x y z
N MET A 1 29.90 -8.95 21.81
CA MET A 1 29.40 -8.33 23.05
C MET A 1 29.21 -9.46 24.04
N ALA A 2 30.13 -9.55 25.01
CA ALA A 2 30.24 -10.63 25.96
C ALA A 2 29.08 -10.62 26.97
N ALA A 3 28.45 -11.77 27.19
CA ALA A 3 27.56 -12.01 28.31
C ALA A 3 28.37 -12.66 29.43
N GLY A 4 28.89 -11.83 30.33
CA GLY A 4 29.52 -12.24 31.58
C GLY A 4 28.72 -11.73 32.76
N GLU A 5 28.69 -12.56 33.80
CA GLU A 5 28.40 -12.23 35.21
C GLU A 5 26.93 -12.08 35.66
N ALA A 6 26.49 -13.01 36.52
CA ALA A 6 26.46 -12.79 37.96
C ALA A 6 25.68 -13.93 38.65
N ALA A 7 26.26 -15.13 38.74
CA ALA A 7 25.77 -16.14 39.67
C ALA A 7 26.21 -15.75 41.08
N GLY A 8 25.29 -15.17 41.85
CA GLY A 8 25.49 -14.75 43.23
C GLY A 8 25.98 -15.90 44.10
N ARG A 9 27.23 -15.79 44.56
CA ARG A 9 27.84 -16.67 45.53
C ARG A 9 27.36 -16.27 46.92
N TYR A 10 26.27 -16.88 47.39
CA TYR A 10 25.90 -16.78 48.80
C TYR A 10 26.92 -17.60 49.60
N ARG A 11 28.02 -16.96 49.98
CA ARG A 11 29.04 -17.51 50.88
C ARG A 11 28.48 -17.39 52.29
N SER A 12 27.81 -18.44 52.77
CA SER A 12 27.52 -18.64 54.19
C SER A 12 28.81 -19.10 54.88
N THR A 13 29.56 -18.16 55.45
CA THR A 13 30.60 -18.46 56.44
C THR A 13 29.92 -18.77 57.77
N MET A 14 29.42 -19.99 57.93
CA MET A 14 29.13 -20.52 59.27
C MET A 14 30.44 -21.01 59.88
N SER A 15 30.87 -20.34 60.93
CA SER A 15 32.00 -20.70 61.77
C SER A 15 31.87 -22.13 62.31
N LYS A 16 33.02 -22.80 62.49
CA LYS A 16 33.22 -24.08 63.23
C LYS A 16 32.03 -24.43 64.15
N SER A 17 31.26 -25.45 63.81
CA SER A 17 30.29 -26.05 64.74
C SER A 17 30.39 -27.57 64.70
N LYS A 18 30.45 -28.14 65.91
CA LYS A 18 30.21 -29.55 66.26
C LYS A 18 29.00 -30.05 65.46
N ASP A 19 29.12 -31.24 64.87
CA ASP A 19 28.03 -31.91 64.16
C ASP A 19 26.71 -31.73 64.93
N PRO A 20 25.71 -31.03 64.37
CA PRO A 20 24.47 -30.72 65.08
C PRO A 20 23.71 -32.01 65.44
N SER A 21 23.85 -33.03 64.59
CA SER A 21 23.42 -34.40 64.82
C SER A 21 24.16 -35.07 65.98
N GLY A 22 25.47 -34.85 66.11
CA GLY A 22 26.27 -35.37 67.24
C GLY A 22 25.91 -34.71 68.58
N LEU A 23 25.60 -33.42 68.57
CA LEU A 23 25.10 -32.69 69.73
C LEU A 23 23.72 -33.19 70.14
N LEU A 24 22.79 -33.32 69.18
CA LEU A 24 21.43 -33.82 69.42
C LEU A 24 21.45 -35.24 70.00
N ILE A 25 22.28 -36.13 69.45
CA ILE A 25 22.43 -37.50 69.97
C ILE A 25 23.06 -37.52 71.37
N SER A 26 23.96 -36.59 71.68
CA SER A 26 24.51 -36.43 73.02
C SER A 26 23.45 -35.98 74.03
N VAL A 27 22.62 -35.00 73.67
CA VAL A 27 21.51 -34.50 74.49
C VAL A 27 20.47 -35.60 74.73
N ILE A 28 20.06 -36.32 73.67
CA ILE A 28 19.14 -37.45 73.79
C ILE A 28 19.69 -38.52 74.74
N ARG A 29 21.00 -38.82 74.65
CA ARG A 29 21.65 -39.78 75.55
C ARG A 29 21.61 -39.28 77.00
N THR A 30 22.07 -38.05 77.28
CA THR A 30 22.08 -37.48 78.64
C THR A 30 20.68 -37.42 79.25
N LEU A 31 19.67 -37.03 78.48
CA LEU A 31 18.28 -36.94 78.97
C LEU A 31 17.61 -38.31 79.16
N SER A 32 18.05 -39.35 78.44
CA SER A 32 17.42 -40.68 78.44
C SER A 32 18.15 -41.71 79.32
N THR A 33 19.45 -41.54 79.59
CA THR A 33 20.29 -42.53 80.30
C THR A 33 20.92 -42.02 81.58
N SER A 34 20.74 -40.74 81.94
CA SER A 34 21.16 -40.24 83.25
C SER A 34 20.21 -40.78 84.33
N ASP A 35 20.75 -41.52 85.31
CA ASP A 35 20.01 -41.91 86.53
C ASP A 35 19.85 -40.73 87.50
N ASP A 36 20.60 -39.64 87.29
CA ASP A 36 20.51 -38.41 88.08
C ASP A 36 19.51 -37.43 87.46
N VAL A 37 18.48 -37.11 88.23
CA VAL A 37 17.38 -36.22 87.85
C VAL A 37 17.87 -34.77 87.75
N GLU A 38 18.88 -34.39 88.55
CA GLU A 38 19.41 -33.03 88.60
C GLU A 38 20.20 -32.68 87.32
N ASP A 39 21.01 -33.62 86.83
CA ASP A 39 21.72 -33.50 85.54
C ASP A 39 20.75 -33.39 84.35
N ARG A 40 19.62 -34.12 84.40
CA ARG A 40 18.60 -34.08 83.35
C ARG A 40 17.84 -32.75 83.33
N GLU A 41 17.44 -32.23 84.49
CA GLU A 41 16.78 -30.92 84.56
C GLU A 41 17.76 -29.78 84.19
N THR A 42 19.04 -29.90 84.53
CA THR A 42 20.07 -28.92 84.14
C THR A 42 20.27 -28.88 82.63
N GLU A 43 20.40 -30.04 81.96
CA GLU A 43 20.58 -30.08 80.50
C GLU A 43 19.31 -29.68 79.75
N LYS A 44 18.13 -30.00 80.30
CA LYS A 44 16.84 -29.53 79.79
C LYS A 44 16.71 -28.01 79.91
N GLY A 45 17.00 -27.43 81.07
CA GLY A 45 16.96 -25.98 81.28
C GLY A 45 17.93 -25.24 80.36
N ARG A 46 19.15 -25.76 80.19
CA ARG A 46 20.14 -25.23 79.24
C ARG A 46 19.64 -25.24 77.80
N LEU A 47 18.89 -26.27 77.40
CA LEU A 47 18.32 -26.38 76.06
C LEU A 47 17.15 -25.39 75.87
N GLU A 48 16.26 -25.31 76.86
CA GLU A 48 15.13 -24.36 76.86
C GLU A 48 15.62 -22.91 76.77
N GLU A 49 16.62 -22.52 77.56
CA GLU A 49 17.24 -21.19 77.49
C GLU A 49 17.87 -20.89 76.11
N ALA A 50 18.53 -21.88 75.51
CA ALA A 50 19.13 -21.73 74.19
C ALA A 50 18.06 -21.59 73.09
N TYR A 51 16.96 -22.33 73.18
CA TYR A 51 15.82 -22.20 72.26
C TYR A 51 15.16 -20.84 72.38
N GLU A 52 14.83 -20.41 73.60
CA GLU A 52 14.22 -19.10 73.82
C GLU A 52 15.13 -17.97 73.34
N LYS A 53 16.45 -18.10 73.54
CA LYS A 53 17.39 -17.10 73.04
C LYS A 53 17.37 -17.03 71.52
N CYS A 54 17.45 -18.17 70.83
CA CYS A 54 17.38 -18.21 69.36
C CYS A 54 16.07 -17.62 68.82
N ASP A 55 14.95 -17.90 69.49
CA ASP A 55 13.63 -17.41 69.08
C ASP A 55 13.55 -15.88 69.25
N ARG A 56 14.02 -15.35 70.38
CA ARG A 56 14.13 -13.90 70.62
C ARG A 56 15.05 -13.22 69.62
N ASP A 57 16.22 -13.80 69.34
CA ASP A 57 17.19 -13.25 68.38
C ASP A 57 16.58 -13.21 66.96
N LEU A 58 15.79 -14.23 66.58
CA LEU A 58 15.09 -14.29 65.30
C LEU A 58 13.99 -13.22 65.20
N ASP A 59 13.16 -13.10 66.24
CA ASP A 59 12.10 -12.09 66.29
C ASP A 59 12.66 -10.67 66.23
N GLU A 60 13.74 -10.41 66.97
CA GLU A 60 14.41 -9.10 66.94
C GLU A 60 14.93 -8.79 65.53
N LEU A 61 15.56 -9.77 64.86
CA LEU A 61 16.05 -9.60 63.50
C LEU A 61 14.92 -9.35 62.50
N ILE A 62 13.78 -10.03 62.65
CA ILE A 62 12.59 -9.82 61.82
C ILE A 62 12.05 -8.40 62.02
N VAL A 63 11.92 -7.95 63.27
CA VAL A 63 11.42 -6.60 63.58
C VAL A 63 12.36 -5.53 63.04
N GLN A 64 13.68 -5.72 63.18
CA GLN A 64 14.70 -4.81 62.68
C GLN A 64 14.59 -4.60 61.16
N HIS A 65 14.38 -5.68 60.38
CA HIS A 65 14.34 -5.62 58.91
C HIS A 65 12.94 -5.54 58.30
N TYR A 66 11.87 -5.54 59.10
CA TYR A 66 10.50 -5.58 58.61
C TYR A 66 10.16 -4.43 57.65
N THR A 67 10.64 -3.23 57.98
CA THR A 67 10.39 -1.99 57.21
C THR A 67 11.10 -2.02 55.86
N GLU A 68 12.36 -2.46 55.83
CA GLU A 68 13.15 -2.63 54.61
C GLU A 68 12.52 -3.66 53.68
N LEU A 69 12.16 -4.84 54.23
CA LEU A 69 11.51 -5.90 53.48
C LEU A 69 10.18 -5.44 52.86
N THR A 70 9.34 -4.80 53.67
CA THR A 70 8.03 -4.30 53.21
C THR A 70 8.21 -3.23 52.13
N THR A 71 9.19 -2.34 52.29
CA THR A 71 9.48 -1.28 51.31
C THR A 71 10.02 -1.85 50.01
N ALA A 72 10.91 -2.84 50.08
CA ALA A 72 11.44 -3.54 48.92
C ALA A 72 10.33 -4.25 48.13
N ILE A 73 9.42 -4.96 48.82
CA ILE A 73 8.27 -5.65 48.21
C ILE A 73 7.38 -4.63 47.49
N ARG A 74 7.01 -3.52 48.15
CA ARG A 74 6.17 -2.48 47.54
C ARG A 74 6.82 -1.84 46.31
N THR A 75 8.13 -1.58 46.39
CA THR A 75 8.89 -1.00 45.28
C THR A 75 8.93 -1.96 44.10
N TYR A 76 9.16 -3.25 44.35
CA TYR A 76 9.16 -4.28 43.32
C TYR A 76 7.79 -4.41 42.63
N GLN A 77 6.71 -4.40 43.41
CA GLN A 77 5.34 -4.41 42.89
C GLN A 77 5.08 -3.20 41.99
N SER A 78 5.43 -2.00 42.45
CA SER A 78 5.28 -0.76 41.67
C SER A 78 6.06 -0.80 40.35
N ILE A 79 7.32 -1.27 40.39
CA ILE A 79 8.15 -1.41 39.18
C ILE A 79 7.49 -2.41 38.22
N THR A 80 7.03 -3.55 38.72
CA THR A 80 6.37 -4.59 37.92
C THR A 80 5.11 -4.08 37.22
N GLU A 81 4.29 -3.32 37.94
CA GLU A 81 3.10 -2.69 37.40
C GLU A 81 3.46 -1.67 36.30
N ARG A 82 4.45 -0.80 36.55
CA ARG A 82 4.92 0.18 35.56
C ARG A 82 5.44 -0.49 34.28
N ILE A 83 6.19 -1.58 34.41
CA ILE A 83 6.69 -2.38 33.29
C ILE A 83 5.51 -2.97 32.50
N THR A 84 4.54 -3.56 33.20
CA THR A 84 3.35 -4.15 32.58
C THR A 84 2.53 -3.11 31.80
N ASN A 85 2.29 -1.96 32.42
CA ASN A 85 1.59 -0.84 31.79
C ASN A 85 2.35 -0.31 30.57
N SER A 86 3.68 -0.17 30.66
CA SER A 86 4.51 0.23 29.52
C SER A 86 4.41 -0.78 28.37
N ARG A 87 4.49 -2.07 28.67
CA ARG A 87 4.36 -3.14 27.65
C ARG A 87 3.00 -3.10 26.96
N ASN A 88 1.92 -2.85 27.70
CA ASN A 88 0.58 -2.73 27.13
C ASN A 88 0.44 -1.48 26.25
N LYS A 89 0.97 -0.33 26.68
CA LYS A 89 1.02 0.90 25.86
C LYS A 89 1.78 0.68 24.56
N ILE A 90 2.92 -0.01 24.61
CA ILE A 90 3.70 -0.34 23.40
C ILE A 90 2.89 -1.21 22.44
N LYS A 91 2.16 -2.22 22.94
CA LYS A 91 1.29 -3.06 22.10
C LYS A 91 0.21 -2.21 21.41
N GLN A 92 -0.48 -1.36 22.18
CA GLN A 92 -1.52 -0.48 21.64
C GLN A 92 -0.96 0.50 20.58
N VAL A 93 0.19 1.11 20.83
CA VAL A 93 0.84 2.01 19.86
C VAL A 93 1.18 1.26 18.57
N LYS A 94 1.66 0.01 18.66
CA LYS A 94 1.94 -0.83 17.48
C LYS A 94 0.67 -1.12 16.69
N GLU A 95 -0.41 -1.51 17.35
CA GLU A 95 -1.70 -1.80 16.71
C GLU A 95 -2.30 -0.56 16.03
N ASN A 96 -2.23 0.60 16.70
CA ASN A 96 -2.65 1.88 16.13
C ASN A 96 -1.82 2.24 14.89
N LEU A 97 -0.49 2.08 14.95
CA LEU A 97 0.38 2.36 13.81
C LEU A 97 0.10 1.45 12.62
N LEU A 98 -0.16 0.15 12.86
CA LEU A 98 -0.57 -0.79 11.81
C LEU A 98 -1.90 -0.37 11.17
N SER A 99 -2.86 0.07 11.98
CA SER A 99 -4.15 0.57 11.50
C SER A 99 -3.99 1.83 10.66
N CYS A 100 -3.20 2.80 11.13
CA CYS A 100 -2.87 4.01 10.38
C CYS A 100 -2.16 3.69 9.07
N LYS A 101 -1.21 2.75 9.07
CA LYS A 101 -0.53 2.28 7.86
C LYS A 101 -1.55 1.74 6.84
N MET A 102 -2.52 0.93 7.28
CA MET A 102 -3.55 0.39 6.41
C MET A 102 -4.41 1.50 5.78
N LEU A 103 -4.86 2.47 6.60
CA LEU A 103 -5.65 3.61 6.12
C LEU A 103 -4.89 4.45 5.09
N LEU A 104 -3.60 4.68 5.29
CA LEU A 104 -2.74 5.38 4.34
C LEU A 104 -2.59 4.59 3.03
N HIS A 105 -2.46 3.27 3.08
CA HIS A 105 -2.48 2.42 1.88
C HIS A 105 -3.80 2.54 1.13
N CYS A 106 -4.94 2.42 1.82
CA CYS A 106 -6.26 2.62 1.21
C CYS A 106 -6.39 3.99 0.56
N LYS A 107 -5.94 5.06 1.24
CA LYS A 107 -5.99 6.43 0.69
C LYS A 107 -5.09 6.61 -0.52
N ARG A 108 -3.90 6.03 -0.53
CA ARG A 108 -3.00 6.02 -1.68
C ARG A 108 -3.64 5.31 -2.87
N ASP A 109 -4.27 4.16 -2.63
CA ASP A 109 -4.89 3.35 -3.68
C ASP A 109 -6.13 4.06 -4.26
N GLU A 110 -6.90 4.76 -3.42
CA GLU A 110 -8.00 5.65 -3.82
C GLU A 110 -7.49 6.82 -4.70
N LEU A 111 -6.40 7.49 -4.29
CA LEU A 111 -5.77 8.54 -5.09
C LEU A 111 -5.27 8.03 -6.44
N ARG A 112 -4.66 6.83 -6.46
CA ARG A 112 -4.22 6.19 -7.72
C ARG A 112 -5.40 5.92 -8.63
N LYS A 113 -6.51 5.41 -8.10
CA LYS A 113 -7.74 5.17 -8.86
C LYS A 113 -8.25 6.47 -9.48
N LEU A 114 -8.40 7.53 -8.68
CA LEU A 114 -8.87 8.84 -9.14
C LEU A 114 -7.93 9.45 -10.19
N TRP A 115 -6.62 9.23 -10.08
CA TRP A 115 -5.66 9.70 -11.08
C TRP A 115 -5.83 8.98 -12.43
N ILE A 116 -6.01 7.66 -12.42
CA ILE A 116 -6.27 6.88 -13.64
C ILE A 116 -7.59 7.34 -14.28
N GLU A 117 -8.66 7.43 -13.48
CA GLU A 117 -9.97 7.91 -13.90
C GLU A 117 -9.89 9.33 -14.48
N GLY A 118 -9.08 10.22 -13.87
CA GLY A 118 -8.84 11.56 -14.39
C GLY A 118 -8.13 11.59 -15.75
N ILE A 119 -7.18 10.68 -15.99
CA ILE A 119 -6.52 10.53 -17.30
C ILE A 119 -7.53 10.03 -18.34
N GLU A 120 -8.33 9.02 -17.99
CA GLU A 120 -9.36 8.48 -18.86
C GLU A 120 -10.39 9.56 -19.23
N HIS A 121 -10.87 10.33 -18.27
CA HIS A 121 -11.78 11.45 -18.51
C HIS A 121 -11.18 12.52 -19.42
N LYS A 122 -9.90 12.87 -19.23
CA LYS A 122 -9.21 13.81 -20.13
C LYS A 122 -9.13 13.27 -21.55
N HIS A 123 -8.88 11.99 -21.72
CA HIS A 123 -8.87 11.36 -23.04
C HIS A 123 -10.25 11.39 -23.69
N VAL A 124 -11.32 11.08 -22.94
CA VAL A 124 -12.70 11.18 -23.42
C VAL A 124 -13.02 12.60 -23.88
N LEU A 125 -12.61 13.63 -23.13
CA LEU A 125 -12.80 15.02 -23.55
C LEU A 125 -12.08 15.36 -24.86
N ASN A 126 -10.84 14.88 -25.04
CA ASN A 126 -10.10 15.08 -26.29
C ASN A 126 -10.82 14.41 -27.47
N LEU A 127 -11.37 13.20 -27.28
CA LEU A 127 -12.15 12.51 -28.31
C LEU A 127 -13.43 13.29 -28.64
N LEU A 128 -14.12 13.86 -27.65
CA LEU A 128 -15.31 14.69 -27.88
C LEU A 128 -14.98 15.96 -28.67
N ASP A 129 -13.86 16.61 -28.39
CA ASP A 129 -13.40 17.78 -29.15
C ASP A 129 -13.10 17.41 -30.62
N GLU A 130 -12.42 16.28 -30.85
CA GLU A 130 -12.15 15.77 -32.21
C GLU A 130 -13.45 15.47 -32.96
N ILE A 131 -14.45 14.86 -32.30
CA ILE A 131 -15.77 14.62 -32.89
C ILE A 131 -16.45 15.93 -33.29
N GLU A 132 -16.42 16.95 -32.44
CA GLU A 132 -17.01 18.26 -32.77
C GLU A 132 -16.27 18.93 -33.92
N ASN A 133 -14.94 18.81 -33.99
CA ASN A 133 -14.14 19.29 -35.10
C ASN A 133 -14.54 18.60 -36.42
N ILE A 134 -14.62 17.26 -36.44
CA ILE A 134 -15.06 16.47 -37.61
C ILE A 134 -16.47 16.87 -38.03
N LYS A 135 -17.40 17.04 -37.08
CA LYS A 135 -18.79 17.42 -37.35
C LYS A 135 -18.91 18.77 -38.07
N GLN A 136 -17.98 19.70 -37.88
CA GLN A 136 -17.97 20.99 -38.58
C GLN A 136 -17.40 20.93 -40.01
N VAL A 137 -16.67 19.87 -40.36
CA VAL A 137 -15.99 19.74 -41.66
C VAL A 137 -16.97 19.72 -42.85
N PRO A 138 -18.08 18.96 -42.84
CA PRO A 138 -19.03 18.93 -43.96
C PRO A 138 -19.55 20.33 -44.34
N GLN A 139 -19.94 21.13 -43.36
CA GLN A 139 -20.46 22.49 -43.60
C GLN A 139 -19.39 23.42 -44.19
N LYS A 140 -18.15 23.36 -43.68
CA LYS A 140 -17.02 24.14 -44.23
C LYS A 140 -16.63 23.66 -45.62
N LEU A 141 -16.78 22.36 -45.88
CA LEU A 141 -16.45 21.71 -47.14
C LEU A 141 -17.43 22.16 -48.23
N GLU A 142 -18.73 22.17 -47.94
CA GLU A 142 -19.77 22.70 -48.83
C GLU A 142 -19.48 24.16 -49.22
N GLN A 143 -19.04 24.98 -48.26
CA GLN A 143 -18.70 26.38 -48.51
C GLN A 143 -17.43 26.55 -49.37
N CYS A 144 -16.41 25.71 -49.19
CA CYS A 144 -15.21 25.69 -50.04
C CYS A 144 -15.50 25.20 -51.46
N MET A 145 -16.35 24.17 -51.61
CA MET A 145 -16.75 23.67 -52.92
C MET A 145 -17.60 24.69 -53.68
N ALA A 146 -18.54 25.35 -53.01
CA ALA A 146 -19.36 26.42 -53.60
C ALA A 146 -18.51 27.60 -54.10
N SER A 147 -17.40 27.91 -53.43
CA SER A 147 -16.45 28.95 -53.81
C SER A 147 -15.32 28.47 -54.73
N LYS A 148 -15.36 27.23 -55.23
CA LYS A 148 -14.37 26.57 -56.12
C LYS A 148 -12.95 26.45 -55.54
N HIS A 149 -12.79 26.51 -54.23
CA HIS A 149 -11.50 26.33 -53.53
C HIS A 149 -11.21 24.85 -53.25
N TYR A 150 -11.10 24.03 -54.29
CA TYR A 150 -11.00 22.57 -54.17
C TYR A 150 -9.71 22.09 -53.48
N LEU A 151 -8.60 22.81 -53.63
CA LEU A 151 -7.34 22.46 -52.96
C LEU A 151 -7.46 22.60 -51.43
N ASN A 152 -8.10 23.66 -50.96
CA ASN A 152 -8.34 23.91 -49.55
C ASN A 152 -9.35 22.91 -48.95
N ALA A 153 -10.38 22.57 -49.73
CA ALA A 153 -11.35 21.52 -49.37
C ALA A 153 -10.66 20.16 -49.12
N THR A 154 -9.76 19.76 -50.03
CA THR A 154 -9.00 18.51 -49.90
C THR A 154 -8.01 18.55 -48.74
N ASP A 155 -7.26 19.64 -48.54
CA ASP A 155 -6.33 19.78 -47.40
C ASP A 155 -7.07 19.65 -46.06
N MET A 156 -8.23 20.31 -45.93
CA MET A 156 -9.06 20.22 -44.73
C MET A 156 -9.53 18.79 -44.47
N LEU A 157 -9.93 18.06 -45.52
CA LEU A 157 -10.40 16.67 -45.40
C LEU A 157 -9.26 15.71 -45.01
N VAL A 158 -8.08 15.89 -45.60
CA VAL A 158 -6.88 15.09 -45.29
C VAL A 158 -6.45 15.31 -43.85
N ARG A 159 -6.37 16.56 -43.40
CA ARG A 159 -6.00 16.90 -42.01
C ARG A 159 -6.98 16.30 -41.00
N CYS A 160 -8.28 16.46 -41.26
CA CYS A 160 -9.34 15.88 -40.44
C CYS A 160 -9.24 14.34 -40.37
N SER A 161 -9.01 13.70 -41.51
CA SER A 161 -8.80 12.25 -41.58
C SER A 161 -7.60 11.83 -40.72
N THR A 162 -6.44 12.46 -40.91
CA THR A 162 -5.21 12.11 -40.16
C THR A 162 -5.35 12.29 -38.64
N SER A 163 -6.06 13.32 -38.19
CA SER A 163 -6.31 13.60 -36.76
C SER A 163 -7.23 12.56 -36.12
N CYS A 164 -8.29 12.17 -36.84
CA CYS A 164 -9.22 11.12 -36.41
C CYS A 164 -8.51 9.75 -36.30
N TRP A 165 -7.70 9.39 -37.29
CA TRP A 165 -6.90 8.17 -37.24
C TRP A 165 -5.94 8.19 -36.04
N ALA A 166 -5.19 9.28 -35.83
CA ALA A 166 -4.27 9.40 -34.70
C ALA A 166 -4.97 9.18 -33.34
N SER A 167 -6.17 9.75 -33.17
CA SER A 167 -6.98 9.63 -31.96
C SER A 167 -7.47 8.19 -31.70
N ILE A 168 -7.81 7.45 -32.76
CA ILE A 168 -8.25 6.04 -32.69
C ILE A 168 -7.07 5.10 -32.34
N TYR A 169 -5.88 5.34 -32.91
CA TYR A 169 -4.69 4.52 -32.66
C TYR A 169 -4.18 4.64 -31.21
N GLN A 170 -4.31 5.81 -30.59
CA GLN A 170 -3.77 6.07 -29.25
C GLN A 170 -4.42 5.22 -28.15
N LYS A 171 -5.69 4.81 -28.33
CA LYS A 171 -6.40 3.88 -27.43
C LYS A 171 -5.91 2.44 -27.58
N HIS A 172 -5.69 1.98 -28.82
CA HIS A 172 -5.28 0.60 -29.11
C HIS A 172 -3.85 0.29 -28.65
N ALA A 173 -2.95 1.26 -28.65
CA ALA A 173 -1.58 1.06 -28.18
C ALA A 173 -1.47 0.89 -26.65
N GLY A 174 -2.39 1.49 -25.87
CA GLY A 174 -2.37 1.40 -24.40
C GLY A 174 -3.10 0.18 -23.82
N GLN A 175 -3.94 -0.48 -24.62
CA GLN A 175 -4.79 -1.60 -24.20
C GLN A 175 -4.32 -2.96 -24.72
N LEU A 176 -3.25 -2.99 -25.54
CA LEU A 176 -2.65 -4.20 -26.10
C LEU A 176 -1.70 -4.88 -25.09
N SER A 177 -2.26 -5.38 -23.99
CA SER A 177 -1.68 -6.54 -23.29
C SER A 177 -2.48 -7.78 -23.73
N ASP A 178 -1.85 -8.52 -24.63
CA ASP A 178 -1.97 -9.97 -24.83
C ASP A 178 -3.19 -10.63 -25.49
N HIS A 179 -4.34 -9.98 -25.73
CA HIS A 179 -5.52 -10.75 -26.20
C HIS A 179 -6.23 -10.35 -27.50
N LEU A 180 -5.80 -9.32 -28.24
CA LEU A 180 -6.62 -8.76 -29.32
C LEU A 180 -5.90 -8.44 -30.64
N GLN A 181 -4.87 -9.21 -31.01
CA GLN A 181 -4.21 -9.02 -32.32
C GLN A 181 -5.09 -9.51 -33.49
N THR A 182 -5.99 -10.46 -33.25
CA THR A 182 -6.84 -11.08 -34.28
C THR A 182 -8.09 -10.26 -34.63
N ASP A 183 -8.70 -9.57 -33.66
CA ASP A 183 -9.93 -8.82 -33.92
C ASP A 183 -9.67 -7.45 -34.55
N LEU A 184 -8.49 -6.86 -34.33
CA LEU A 184 -8.15 -5.59 -34.95
C LEU A 184 -7.95 -5.71 -36.46
N LEU A 185 -7.40 -6.84 -36.93
CA LEU A 185 -7.24 -7.13 -38.35
C LEU A 185 -8.59 -7.34 -39.05
N SER A 186 -9.55 -8.00 -38.40
CA SER A 186 -10.88 -8.21 -38.98
C SER A 186 -11.67 -6.91 -39.09
N VAL A 187 -11.63 -6.05 -38.05
CA VAL A 187 -12.32 -4.76 -38.05
C VAL A 187 -11.71 -3.79 -39.05
N LEU A 188 -10.37 -3.72 -39.14
CA LEU A 188 -9.68 -2.89 -40.12
C LEU A 188 -9.95 -3.36 -41.55
N LEU A 189 -9.94 -4.67 -41.81
CA LEU A 189 -10.31 -5.21 -43.12
C LEU A 189 -11.76 -4.89 -43.49
N PHE A 190 -12.69 -4.99 -42.54
CA PHE A 190 -14.10 -4.69 -42.79
C PHE A 190 -14.32 -3.20 -43.07
N ALA A 191 -13.65 -2.32 -42.33
CA ALA A 191 -13.71 -0.88 -42.57
C ALA A 191 -13.09 -0.50 -43.92
N PHE A 192 -11.98 -1.15 -44.31
CA PHE A 192 -11.34 -0.93 -45.60
C PHE A 192 -12.23 -1.41 -46.76
N PHE A 193 -12.85 -2.59 -46.62
CA PHE A 193 -13.80 -3.12 -47.59
C PHE A 193 -15.04 -2.22 -47.72
N PHE A 194 -15.57 -1.73 -46.60
CA PHE A 194 -16.74 -0.86 -46.59
C PHE A 194 -16.45 0.50 -47.24
N PHE A 195 -15.28 1.09 -46.97
CA PHE A 195 -14.84 2.34 -47.58
C PHE A 195 -14.59 2.18 -49.08
N PHE A 196 -13.97 1.07 -49.49
CA PHE A 196 -13.79 0.72 -50.90
C PHE A 196 -15.13 0.51 -51.61
N PHE A 197 -16.09 -0.16 -50.96
CA PHE A 197 -17.44 -0.36 -51.50
C PHE A 197 -18.22 0.95 -51.62
N LEU A 198 -18.11 1.86 -50.65
CA LEU A 198 -18.70 3.20 -50.74
C LEU A 198 -18.09 4.01 -51.88
N LEU A 199 -16.76 4.01 -52.02
CA LEU A 199 -16.06 4.68 -53.11
C LEU A 199 -16.48 4.13 -54.48
N LEU A 200 -16.58 2.80 -54.61
CA LEU A 200 -17.05 2.15 -55.84
C LEU A 200 -18.51 2.50 -56.15
N SER A 201 -19.36 2.54 -55.11
CA SER A 201 -20.77 2.92 -55.25
C SER A 201 -20.95 4.40 -55.61
N THR A 202 -20.06 5.29 -55.15
CA THR A 202 -20.06 6.71 -55.55
C THR A 202 -19.50 6.93 -56.95
N ALA A 203 -18.58 6.07 -57.41
CA ALA A 203 -18.07 6.12 -58.77
C ALA A 203 -19.14 5.73 -59.81
N SER A 204 -20.03 4.79 -59.48
CA SER A 204 -21.17 4.43 -60.35
C SER A 204 -22.24 5.53 -60.50
N LEU A 205 -22.28 6.52 -59.60
CA LEU A 205 -23.18 7.67 -59.73
C LEU A 205 -22.61 8.79 -60.63
N LEU A 206 -21.32 8.73 -60.98
CA LEU A 206 -20.67 9.76 -61.82
C LEU A 206 -20.79 9.49 -63.34
N ASP A 207 -21.28 8.31 -63.74
CA ASP A 207 -21.62 7.97 -65.14
C ASP A 207 -23.01 8.50 -65.58
N CYS A 208 -23.75 9.21 -64.72
CA CYS A 208 -25.06 9.80 -65.04
C CYS A 208 -25.00 11.28 -65.44
N LEU A 209 -23.87 11.78 -65.97
CA LEU A 209 -23.84 13.12 -66.59
C LEU A 209 -24.27 13.00 -68.06
N PRO A 210 -25.27 13.77 -68.53
CA PRO A 210 -25.80 13.63 -69.88
C PRO A 210 -24.76 14.05 -70.92
N THR A 211 -24.56 13.19 -71.92
CA THR A 211 -23.73 13.48 -73.10
C THR A 211 -24.36 14.59 -73.94
N PRO A 212 -23.59 15.59 -74.42
CA PRO A 212 -24.10 16.56 -75.37
C PRO A 212 -24.15 15.93 -76.77
N THR A 213 -25.35 15.89 -77.35
CA THR A 213 -25.65 15.52 -78.74
C THR A 213 -24.99 16.46 -79.76
N PRO A 214 -24.56 15.98 -80.95
CA PRO A 214 -24.07 16.85 -82.02
C PRO A 214 -25.15 17.10 -83.11
N ALA A 215 -25.39 18.36 -83.50
CA ALA A 215 -25.87 18.77 -84.85
C ALA A 215 -25.90 20.32 -84.97
N VAL A 216 -25.07 20.95 -85.82
CA VAL A 216 -25.29 21.39 -87.23
C VAL A 216 -25.70 22.88 -87.38
N GLN A 217 -24.75 23.64 -87.97
CA GLN A 217 -24.79 24.75 -88.94
C GLN A 217 -25.92 25.81 -88.94
N GLY A 218 -25.50 27.10 -88.93
CA GLY A 218 -26.30 28.22 -89.43
C GLY A 218 -25.71 29.61 -89.14
N ASP A 219 -24.89 30.11 -90.07
CA ASP A 219 -24.71 31.48 -90.58
C ASP A 219 -24.75 32.72 -89.66
N GLY A 220 -23.74 33.60 -89.83
CA GLY A 220 -23.84 35.02 -89.45
C GLY A 220 -22.52 35.70 -89.12
N GLU A 221 -22.01 36.48 -90.07
CA GLU A 221 -20.86 37.40 -89.99
C GLU A 221 -20.87 38.35 -88.76
N TRP A 222 -19.66 38.72 -88.29
CA TRP A 222 -19.05 40.06 -88.39
C TRP A 222 -18.01 40.29 -87.28
N GLY A 223 -16.85 40.83 -87.65
CA GLY A 223 -16.13 41.78 -86.79
C GLY A 223 -14.73 41.39 -86.34
N LEU A 224 -13.75 41.57 -87.24
CA LEU A 224 -12.33 41.74 -86.93
C LEU A 224 -12.08 42.82 -85.86
N CYS A 225 -11.14 42.58 -84.94
CA CYS A 225 -10.15 43.58 -84.55
C CYS A 225 -8.90 42.93 -83.92
N SER A 226 -7.88 42.73 -84.76
CA SER A 226 -6.48 42.68 -84.33
C SER A 226 -6.00 44.08 -83.92
N VAL A 227 -5.00 44.14 -83.04
CA VAL A 227 -3.85 45.10 -82.92
C VAL A 227 -3.29 44.90 -81.51
N HIS A 228 -2.17 44.21 -81.26
CA HIS A 228 -0.75 44.43 -81.57
C HIS A 228 -0.01 45.43 -80.64
N HIS A 229 1.02 44.90 -79.96
CA HIS A 229 2.23 45.52 -79.38
C HIS A 229 2.11 46.77 -78.50
N THR A 230 2.56 46.68 -77.24
CA THR A 230 3.95 47.01 -76.85
C THR A 230 4.31 46.23 -75.60
#